data_AF-A0A3L7RP21-F1
#
_entry.id   AF-A0A3L7RP21-F1
#
_cell.length_a   1.000
_cell.length_b   1.000
_cell.length_c   1.000
_cell.angle_alpha   90.00
_cell.angle_beta   90.00
_cell.angle_gamma   90.00
#
_symmetry.space_group_name_H-M   'P 1'
#
loop_
_entity.id
_entity.type
_entity.pdbx_description
1 polymer ?
#
loop_
_entity_poly.entity_id
_entity_poly.type
_entity_poly.pdbx_seq_one_letter_code
_entity_poly.pdbx_strand_id
1 'polypeptide(L)'
;MFLVGDLFMPPTGSPAAPGRSSITPPAAVGSGARLVIGLLILGVTAGLVGIWYQRGQTRRCLAFYGPGAARMVTAAPVVELWTLGPGAEPGVLVAIERADVSGAPGLVHLRRGLVEDNNFRWQAGPSAESGRLPAESWDRALVFADPTTGRPPVVLVIDLAEASGGAGEGKGAAGSLAMVGRPGRIGLGRIAAGLATWLSRQP
;
A
#
# COMPACT_ATOMS: atom_id res chain seq x y z
N MET A 1 -107.49 -23.14 31.90
CA MET A 1 -106.23 -23.35 32.63
C MET A 1 -105.44 -22.06 32.53
N PHE A 2 -105.27 -21.36 33.66
CA PHE A 2 -104.64 -20.03 33.77
C PHE A 2 -103.11 -20.11 33.70
N LEU A 3 -102.49 -19.06 33.14
CA LEU A 3 -101.18 -18.44 33.50
C LEU A 3 -100.99 -17.28 32.50
N VAL A 4 -101.25 -16.01 32.85
CA VAL A 4 -100.40 -15.05 33.58
C VAL A 4 -98.95 -15.04 33.05
N GLY A 5 -98.56 -13.91 32.46
CA GLY A 5 -97.17 -13.63 32.07
C GLY A 5 -97.03 -12.22 31.49
N ASP A 6 -96.22 -11.42 32.18
CA ASP A 6 -96.19 -9.96 32.25
C ASP A 6 -95.79 -9.14 31.01
N LEU A 7 -96.20 -7.86 31.10
CA LEU A 7 -95.64 -6.69 30.44
C LEU A 7 -94.09 -6.71 30.44
N PHE A 8 -93.48 -6.43 29.28
CA PHE A 8 -92.20 -5.71 29.28
C PHE A 8 -92.07 -4.75 28.10
N MET A 9 -91.64 -3.56 28.46
CA MET A 9 -91.56 -2.30 27.72
C MET A 9 -90.33 -2.27 26.79
N PRO A 10 -90.36 -1.53 25.67
CA PRO A 10 -89.22 -1.41 24.77
C PRO A 10 -88.21 -0.35 25.26
N PRO A 11 -86.89 -0.56 25.14
CA PRO A 11 -85.92 0.52 25.30
C PRO A 11 -85.73 1.30 23.98
N THR A 12 -86.08 2.59 24.01
CA THR A 12 -85.68 3.58 23.02
C THR A 12 -84.28 4.14 23.32
N GLY A 13 -83.41 4.11 22.32
CA GLY A 13 -82.49 5.23 22.01
C GLY A 13 -81.07 5.21 22.60
N SER A 14 -80.08 4.98 21.73
CA SER A 14 -78.91 5.87 21.64
C SER A 14 -78.17 5.70 20.30
N PRO A 15 -77.99 6.78 19.51
CA PRO A 15 -77.15 6.76 18.32
C PRO A 15 -75.67 6.76 18.71
N ALA A 16 -74.97 5.68 18.39
CA ALA A 16 -73.52 5.59 18.57
C ALA A 16 -72.81 6.58 17.63
N ALA A 17 -72.01 7.45 18.24
CA ALA A 17 -71.21 8.48 17.58
C ALA A 17 -70.16 7.90 16.62
N PRO A 18 -69.80 8.61 15.52
CA PRO A 18 -68.78 8.16 14.59
C PRO A 18 -67.41 8.07 15.28
N GLY A 19 -66.79 6.89 15.15
CA GLY A 19 -65.46 6.60 15.67
C GLY A 19 -64.44 7.61 15.13
N ARG A 20 -63.80 8.34 16.05
CA ARG A 20 -62.63 9.16 15.75
C ARG A 20 -61.51 8.23 15.28
N SER A 21 -61.11 8.35 14.02
CA SER A 21 -59.86 7.77 13.52
C SER A 21 -58.71 8.33 14.34
N SER A 22 -58.14 7.53 15.22
CA SER A 22 -56.89 7.86 15.91
C SER A 22 -55.79 7.94 14.86
N ILE A 23 -55.34 9.16 14.56
CA ILE A 23 -54.09 9.40 13.84
C ILE A 23 -52.98 8.92 14.78
N THR A 24 -52.46 7.71 14.53
CA THR A 24 -51.27 7.20 15.22
C THR A 24 -50.08 8.08 14.82
N PRO A 25 -49.37 8.73 15.76
CA PRO A 25 -48.18 9.50 15.42
C PRO A 25 -47.09 8.57 14.84
N PRO A 26 -46.25 9.04 13.90
CA PRO A 26 -45.17 8.22 13.37
C PRO A 26 -44.29 7.74 14.51
N ALA A 27 -44.09 6.42 14.57
CA ALA A 27 -43.24 5.79 15.57
C ALA A 27 -41.89 6.51 15.62
N ALA A 28 -41.54 7.02 16.81
CA ALA A 28 -40.25 7.60 17.08
C ALA A 28 -39.16 6.65 16.57
N VAL A 29 -38.21 7.16 15.79
CA VAL A 29 -37.09 6.42 15.19
C VAL A 29 -36.45 5.55 16.28
N GLY A 30 -36.82 4.27 16.25
CA GLY A 30 -36.60 3.34 17.36
C GLY A 30 -35.12 3.06 17.57
N SER A 31 -34.76 2.71 18.80
CA SER A 31 -33.40 2.33 19.22
C SER A 31 -32.65 1.44 18.20
N GLY A 32 -33.36 0.50 17.54
CA GLY A 32 -32.79 -0.34 16.50
C GLY A 32 -32.32 0.41 15.25
N ALA A 33 -33.05 1.42 14.78
CA ALA A 33 -32.62 2.25 13.66
C ALA A 33 -31.33 3.01 13.97
N ARG A 34 -31.15 3.47 15.23
CA ARG A 34 -29.91 4.11 15.67
C ARG A 34 -28.72 3.15 15.67
N LEU A 35 -28.91 1.90 16.06
CA LEU A 35 -27.86 0.87 15.98
C LEU A 35 -27.46 0.57 14.54
N VAL A 36 -28.43 0.42 13.63
CA VAL A 36 -28.15 0.18 12.21
C VAL A 36 -27.40 1.36 11.59
N ILE A 37 -27.84 2.59 11.87
CA ILE A 37 -27.15 3.80 11.40
C ILE A 37 -25.74 3.86 11.98
N GLY A 38 -25.55 3.57 13.27
CA GLY A 38 -24.24 3.55 13.91
C GLY A 38 -23.29 2.53 13.26
N LEU A 39 -23.76 1.31 13.01
CA LEU A 39 -22.95 0.27 12.36
C LEU A 39 -22.61 0.63 10.91
N LEU A 40 -23.54 1.26 10.20
CA LEU A 40 -23.31 1.72 8.82
C LEU A 40 -22.25 2.82 8.78
N ILE A 41 -22.35 3.81 9.66
CA ILE A 41 -21.33 4.88 9.78
C ILE A 41 -19.98 4.28 10.14
N LEU A 42 -19.93 3.32 11.07
CA LEU A 42 -18.69 2.64 11.46
C LEU A 42 -18.05 1.91 10.27
N GLY A 43 -18.85 1.16 9.50
CA GLY A 43 -18.38 0.44 8.31
C GLY A 43 -17.84 1.39 7.23
N VAL A 44 -18.56 2.48 6.95
CA VAL A 44 -18.11 3.50 5.98
C VAL A 44 -16.82 4.17 6.46
N THR A 45 -16.73 4.53 7.74
CA THR A 45 -15.54 5.18 8.31
C THR A 45 -14.34 4.24 8.23
N ALA A 46 -14.50 2.97 8.60
CA ALA A 46 -13.43 1.97 8.48
C ALA A 46 -12.97 1.79 7.02
N GLY A 47 -13.91 1.75 6.06
CA GLY A 47 -13.60 1.68 4.63
C GLY A 47 -12.81 2.89 4.13
N LEU A 48 -13.26 4.11 4.49
CA LEU A 48 -12.57 5.35 4.13
C LEU A 48 -11.16 5.42 4.72
N VAL A 49 -11.00 5.04 6.00
CA VAL A 49 -9.69 4.97 6.67
C VAL A 49 -8.77 3.97 5.95
N GLY A 50 -9.29 2.80 5.57
CA GLY A 50 -8.53 1.81 4.80
C GLY A 50 -8.03 2.35 3.45
N ILE A 51 -8.90 3.02 2.68
CA ILE A 51 -8.54 3.65 1.40
C ILE A 51 -7.50 4.76 1.60
N TRP A 52 -7.67 5.59 2.62
CA TRP A 52 -6.74 6.67 2.93
C TRP A 52 -5.35 6.13 3.31
N TYR A 53 -5.31 5.11 4.15
CA TYR A 53 -4.07 4.45 4.56
C TYR A 53 -3.33 3.83 3.37
N GLN A 54 -4.04 3.11 2.48
CA GLN A 54 -3.46 2.56 1.25
C GLN A 54 -2.93 3.65 0.32
N ARG A 55 -3.67 4.75 0.15
CA ARG A 55 -3.21 5.90 -0.65
C ARG A 55 -1.98 6.57 -0.06
N GLY A 56 -1.87 6.63 1.27
CA GLY A 56 -0.69 7.14 1.97
C GLY A 56 0.55 6.29 1.67
N GLN A 57 0.41 4.96 1.66
CA GLN A 57 1.51 4.05 1.37
C GLN A 57 2.05 4.23 -0.05
N THR A 58 1.21 4.31 -1.08
CA THR A 58 1.73 4.39 -2.46
C THR A 58 2.44 5.73 -2.78
N ARG A 59 2.14 6.80 -2.02
CA ARG A 59 2.64 8.16 -2.34
C ARG A 59 4.15 8.32 -2.21
N ARG A 60 4.79 7.74 -1.19
CA ARG A 60 6.23 7.92 -0.95
C ARG A 60 7.07 7.18 -1.99
N CYS A 61 6.70 5.94 -2.29
CA CYS A 61 7.26 5.18 -3.41
C CYS A 61 7.12 5.95 -4.75
N LEU A 62 5.93 6.46 -5.07
CA LEU A 62 5.72 7.26 -6.30
C LEU A 62 6.48 8.59 -6.29
N ALA A 63 6.66 9.23 -5.14
CA ALA A 63 7.45 10.46 -5.03
C ALA A 63 8.94 10.19 -5.26
N PHE A 64 9.44 9.05 -4.78
CA PHE A 64 10.84 8.62 -4.95
C PHE A 64 11.13 8.18 -6.39
N TYR A 65 10.40 7.18 -6.91
CA TYR A 65 10.64 6.67 -8.26
C TYR A 65 10.14 7.64 -9.34
N GLY A 66 9.00 8.28 -9.10
CA GLY A 66 8.16 8.88 -10.13
C GLY A 66 7.23 7.84 -10.79
N PRO A 67 6.09 8.28 -11.33
CA PRO A 67 5.07 7.36 -11.87
C PRO A 67 5.58 6.57 -13.08
N GLY A 68 6.39 7.19 -13.95
CA GLY A 68 6.98 6.52 -15.12
C GLY A 68 7.95 5.42 -14.73
N ALA A 69 8.87 5.69 -13.80
CA ALA A 69 9.86 4.72 -13.37
C ALA A 69 9.25 3.60 -12.53
N ALA A 70 8.29 3.90 -11.64
CA ALA A 70 7.56 2.87 -10.90
C ALA A 70 6.84 1.89 -11.85
N ARG A 71 6.25 2.40 -12.94
CA ARG A 71 5.65 1.56 -13.99
C ARG A 71 6.69 0.71 -14.71
N MET A 72 7.87 1.25 -15.03
CA MET A 72 8.94 0.46 -15.63
C MET A 72 9.48 -0.61 -14.69
N VAL A 73 9.75 -0.30 -13.42
CA VAL A 73 10.21 -1.29 -12.43
C VAL A 73 9.23 -2.45 -12.30
N THR A 74 7.92 -2.17 -12.37
CA THR A 74 6.88 -3.21 -12.27
C THR A 74 6.67 -3.99 -13.55
N ALA A 75 6.69 -3.34 -14.72
CA ALA A 75 6.19 -3.94 -15.96
C ALA A 75 7.22 -4.07 -17.09
N ALA A 76 8.46 -3.57 -16.93
CA ALA A 76 9.47 -3.63 -17.99
C ALA A 76 9.70 -5.08 -18.45
N PRO A 77 9.75 -5.37 -19.75
CA PRO A 77 10.00 -6.71 -20.25
C PRO A 77 11.44 -7.17 -20.03
N VAL A 78 12.40 -6.23 -20.04
CA VAL A 78 13.83 -6.53 -19.91
C VAL A 78 14.34 -6.04 -18.56
N VAL A 79 15.03 -6.93 -17.83
CA VAL A 79 15.73 -6.61 -16.59
C VAL A 79 17.14 -7.18 -16.65
N GLU A 80 18.12 -6.30 -16.49
CA GLU A 80 19.52 -6.67 -16.39
C GLU A 80 20.01 -6.45 -14.96
N LEU A 81 20.82 -7.38 -14.47
CA LEU A 81 21.61 -7.21 -13.26
C LEU A 81 23.02 -6.81 -13.68
N TRP A 82 23.48 -5.67 -13.17
CA TRP A 82 24.83 -5.18 -13.41
C TRP A 82 25.65 -5.30 -12.14
N THR A 83 26.85 -5.85 -12.27
CA THR A 83 27.91 -5.72 -11.26
C THR A 83 28.64 -4.42 -11.54
N LEU A 84 28.73 -3.55 -10.53
CA LEU A 84 29.39 -2.26 -10.66
C LEU A 84 30.84 -2.36 -10.20
N GLY A 85 31.71 -1.61 -10.86
CA GLY A 85 33.10 -1.43 -10.47
C GLY A 85 33.55 0.01 -10.73
N PRO A 86 34.73 0.39 -10.21
CA PRO A 86 35.28 1.72 -10.45
C PRO A 86 35.54 1.94 -11.94
N GLY A 87 35.09 3.08 -12.44
CA GLY A 87 35.39 3.56 -13.79
C GLY A 87 36.77 4.20 -13.89
N ALA A 88 37.10 4.70 -15.08
CA ALA A 88 38.37 5.39 -15.33
C ALA A 88 38.52 6.70 -14.53
N GLU A 89 37.40 7.33 -14.18
CA GLU A 89 37.36 8.58 -13.42
C GLU A 89 36.93 8.31 -11.97
N PRO A 90 37.56 8.95 -10.97
CA PRO A 90 37.13 8.86 -9.58
C PRO A 90 35.66 9.25 -9.41
N GLY A 91 34.89 8.39 -8.73
CA GLY A 91 33.46 8.64 -8.49
C GLY A 91 32.53 8.21 -9.64
N VAL A 92 33.06 7.67 -10.74
CA VAL A 92 32.26 7.08 -11.82
C VAL A 92 32.25 5.57 -11.66
N LEU A 93 31.05 4.97 -11.75
CA LEU A 93 30.89 3.52 -11.78
C LEU A 93 30.57 3.05 -13.18
N VAL A 94 31.14 1.91 -13.54
CA VAL A 94 30.86 1.22 -14.79
C VAL A 94 30.36 -0.19 -14.49
N ALA A 95 29.47 -0.70 -15.35
CA ALA A 95 29.07 -2.09 -15.30
C ALA A 95 30.24 -2.95 -15.79
N ILE A 96 30.86 -3.70 -14.88
CA ILE A 96 31.93 -4.66 -15.20
C ILE A 96 31.37 -5.99 -15.70
N GLU A 97 30.13 -6.29 -15.32
CA GLU A 97 29.40 -7.48 -15.72
C GLU A 97 27.92 -7.14 -15.88
N ARG A 98 27.26 -7.80 -16.84
CA ARG A 98 25.84 -7.66 -17.11
C ARG A 98 25.24 -9.04 -17.33
N ALA A 99 24.21 -9.36 -16.56
CA ALA A 99 23.43 -10.58 -16.72
C ALA A 99 21.97 -10.23 -17.02
N ASP A 100 21.40 -10.84 -18.04
CA ASP A 100 19.95 -10.76 -18.26
C ASP A 100 19.25 -11.65 -17.22
N VAL A 101 18.43 -11.02 -16.39
CA VAL A 101 17.67 -11.65 -15.31
C VAL A 101 16.17 -11.55 -15.55
N SER A 102 15.74 -11.21 -16.76
CA SER A 102 14.32 -11.04 -17.12
C SER A 102 13.47 -12.28 -16.82
N GLY A 103 14.07 -13.47 -16.95
CA GLY A 103 13.43 -14.76 -16.64
C GLY A 103 13.77 -15.35 -15.27
N ALA A 104 14.49 -14.61 -14.41
CA ALA A 104 14.98 -15.15 -13.15
C ALA A 104 13.84 -15.52 -12.18
N PRO A 105 13.91 -16.68 -11.51
CA PRO A 105 12.92 -17.06 -10.52
C PRO A 105 12.88 -16.04 -9.38
N GLY A 106 11.68 -15.68 -8.95
CA GLY A 106 11.49 -14.68 -7.88
C GLY A 106 11.51 -13.22 -8.33
N LEU A 107 11.81 -12.92 -9.61
CA LEU A 107 11.77 -11.54 -10.12
C LEU A 107 10.39 -10.88 -9.94
N VAL A 108 9.30 -11.64 -10.11
CA VAL A 108 7.94 -11.13 -9.89
C VAL A 108 7.74 -10.65 -8.44
N HIS A 109 8.21 -11.43 -7.47
CA HIS A 109 8.15 -11.06 -6.06
C HIS A 109 9.08 -9.89 -5.74
N LEU A 110 10.28 -9.88 -6.34
CA LEU A 110 11.21 -8.77 -6.19
C LEU A 110 10.60 -7.45 -6.70
N ARG A 111 10.03 -7.44 -7.90
CA ARG A 111 9.38 -6.27 -8.49
C ARG A 111 8.26 -5.73 -7.60
N ARG A 112 7.44 -6.64 -7.07
CA ARG A 112 6.39 -6.27 -6.13
C ARG A 112 6.99 -5.66 -4.86
N GLY A 113 8.03 -6.28 -4.32
CA GLY A 113 8.73 -5.77 -3.15
C GLY A 113 9.32 -4.38 -3.35
N LEU A 114 9.89 -4.11 -4.53
CA LEU A 114 10.51 -2.83 -4.90
C LEU A 114 9.52 -1.67 -5.01
N VAL A 115 8.23 -1.93 -5.18
CA VAL A 115 7.20 -0.87 -5.23
C VAL A 115 6.31 -0.82 -4.00
N GLU A 116 6.49 -1.73 -3.06
CA GLU A 116 5.76 -1.76 -1.81
C GLU A 116 6.44 -0.86 -0.78
N ASP A 117 5.78 0.26 -0.47
CA ASP A 117 6.29 1.31 0.41
C ASP A 117 6.76 0.81 1.79
N ASN A 118 6.03 -0.16 2.35
CA ASN A 118 6.27 -0.74 3.67
C ASN A 118 7.56 -1.58 3.74
N ASN A 119 8.16 -1.87 2.59
CA ASN A 119 9.43 -2.57 2.54
C ASN A 119 10.62 -1.65 2.77
N PHE A 120 10.45 -0.35 2.56
CA PHE A 120 11.53 0.63 2.70
C PHE A 120 11.52 1.30 4.07
N ARG A 121 12.71 1.72 4.48
CA ARG A 121 12.89 2.65 5.60
C ARG A 121 13.02 4.06 5.04
N TRP A 122 11.89 4.75 5.06
CA TRP A 122 11.81 6.17 4.77
C TRP A 122 12.42 6.94 5.95
N GLN A 123 13.61 7.51 5.78
CA GLN A 123 14.20 8.36 6.80
C GLN A 123 13.32 9.62 6.95
N ALA A 124 13.01 9.97 8.19
CA ALA A 124 12.17 11.13 8.49
C ALA A 124 12.99 12.41 8.37
N GLY A 125 12.83 13.11 7.24
CA GLY A 125 13.37 14.46 7.04
C GLY A 125 14.72 14.50 6.31
N PRO A 126 15.09 15.68 5.79
CA PRO A 126 16.37 15.91 5.13
C PRO A 126 17.46 16.00 6.21
N SER A 127 17.87 14.86 6.77
CA SER A 127 19.09 14.83 7.56
C SER A 127 20.23 15.22 6.63
N ALA A 128 20.98 16.25 7.00
CA ALA A 128 22.10 16.80 6.24
C ALA A 128 23.27 15.79 6.02
N GLU A 129 23.13 14.55 6.49
CA GLU A 129 23.96 13.37 6.18
C GLU A 129 23.41 12.51 5.02
N SER A 130 22.36 12.99 4.33
CA SER A 130 21.83 12.42 3.08
C SER A 130 22.75 12.72 1.88
N GLY A 131 24.06 12.66 2.08
CA GLY A 131 25.04 12.79 1.00
C GLY A 131 24.88 11.64 0.00
N ARG A 132 25.22 11.92 -1.26
CA ARG A 132 25.48 10.86 -2.24
C ARG A 132 26.51 9.92 -1.61
N LEU A 133 26.16 8.64 -1.45
CA LEU A 133 27.16 7.65 -1.03
C LEU A 133 28.36 7.71 -1.97
N PRO A 134 29.58 7.51 -1.46
CA PRO A 134 30.73 7.29 -2.31
C PRO A 134 30.40 6.29 -3.41
N ALA A 135 30.94 6.52 -4.61
CA ALA A 135 30.67 5.64 -5.75
C ALA A 135 31.00 4.18 -5.41
N GLU A 136 32.11 3.96 -4.70
CA GLU A 136 32.56 2.66 -4.22
C GLU A 136 31.60 1.92 -3.28
N SER A 137 30.56 2.56 -2.74
CA SER A 137 29.55 1.88 -1.91
C SER A 137 28.49 1.14 -2.73
N TRP A 138 28.39 1.38 -4.05
CA TRP A 138 27.37 0.73 -4.87
C TRP A 138 27.93 -0.48 -5.59
N ASP A 139 27.48 -1.67 -5.19
CA ASP A 139 28.02 -2.93 -5.71
C ASP A 139 27.23 -3.46 -6.91
N ARG A 140 25.91 -3.24 -6.92
CA ARG A 140 25.00 -3.83 -7.90
C ARG A 140 24.03 -2.78 -8.44
N ALA A 141 23.58 -2.99 -9.67
CA ALA A 141 22.46 -2.24 -10.23
C ALA A 141 21.44 -3.15 -10.91
N LEU A 142 20.17 -2.81 -10.78
CA LEU A 142 19.08 -3.38 -11.57
C LEU A 142 18.67 -2.39 -12.63
N VAL A 143 18.65 -2.83 -13.89
CA VAL A 143 18.32 -2.01 -15.04
C VAL A 143 17.05 -2.52 -15.67
N PHE A 144 16.01 -1.69 -15.63
CA PHE A 144 14.70 -1.99 -16.20
C PHE A 144 14.55 -1.24 -17.52
N ALA A 145 14.39 -1.99 -18.62
CA ALA A 145 14.27 -1.44 -19.95
C ALA A 145 13.03 -1.96 -20.67
N ASP A 146 12.43 -1.08 -21.47
CA ASP A 146 11.38 -1.45 -22.40
C ASP A 146 11.76 -0.94 -23.80
N PRO A 147 12.34 -1.82 -24.65
CA PRO A 147 12.82 -1.42 -25.97
C PRO A 147 11.69 -0.95 -26.89
N THR A 148 10.44 -1.30 -26.60
CA THR A 148 9.29 -0.93 -27.43
C THR A 148 8.83 0.51 -27.21
N THR A 149 9.17 1.10 -26.07
CA THR A 149 8.69 2.44 -25.69
C THR A 149 9.65 3.57 -26.04
N GLY A 150 10.90 3.26 -26.42
CA GLY A 150 11.96 4.24 -26.69
C GLY A 150 12.34 5.09 -25.47
N ARG A 151 11.92 4.70 -24.26
CA ARG A 151 12.24 5.42 -23.01
C ARG A 151 13.62 5.02 -22.50
N PRO A 152 14.34 5.94 -21.83
CA PRO A 152 15.60 5.59 -21.19
C PRO A 152 15.35 4.54 -20.09
N PRO A 153 16.27 3.59 -19.89
CA PRO A 153 16.13 2.57 -18.87
C PRO A 153 16.14 3.18 -17.46
N VAL A 154 15.45 2.53 -16.53
CA VAL A 154 15.51 2.87 -15.11
C VAL A 154 16.59 2.05 -14.46
N VAL A 155 17.61 2.72 -13.93
CA VAL A 155 18.73 2.09 -13.24
C VAL A 155 18.60 2.34 -11.74
N LEU A 156 18.45 1.25 -10.98
CA LEU A 156 18.44 1.26 -9.52
C LEU A 156 19.79 0.75 -9.02
N VAL A 157 20.54 1.59 -8.33
CA VAL A 157 21.80 1.20 -7.68
C VAL A 157 21.56 0.75 -6.26
N ILE A 158 22.27 -0.30 -5.86
CA ILE A 158 22.04 -1.03 -4.62
C ILE A 158 23.38 -1.18 -3.90
N ASP A 159 23.37 -0.77 -2.64
CA ASP A 159 24.44 -0.99 -1.67
C ASP A 159 23.91 -2.01 -0.65
N LEU A 160 24.62 -3.13 -0.49
CA LEU A 160 24.29 -4.18 0.48
C LEU A 160 25.35 -4.29 1.60
N ALA A 161 26.34 -3.41 1.66
CA ALA A 161 27.54 -3.54 2.49
C ALA A 161 27.24 -3.67 4.00
N GLU A 162 26.08 -3.20 4.47
CA GLU A 162 25.66 -3.33 5.87
C GLU A 162 24.81 -4.58 6.19
N ALA A 163 24.40 -5.37 5.18
CA ALA A 163 23.59 -6.56 5.40
C ALA A 163 24.41 -7.80 5.80
N SER A 164 25.72 -7.78 5.59
CA SER A 164 26.65 -8.93 5.78
C SER A 164 27.39 -8.92 7.13
N GLY A 165 27.30 -7.84 7.91
CA GLY A 165 27.96 -7.71 9.20
C GLY A 165 27.06 -8.06 10.39
N GLY A 166 27.12 -9.31 10.86
CA GLY A 166 26.83 -9.73 12.25
C GLY A 166 25.45 -9.42 12.84
N ALA A 167 24.79 -10.45 13.36
CA ALA A 167 23.66 -10.32 14.28
C ALA A 167 24.12 -9.64 15.59
N GLY A 168 24.26 -8.31 15.57
CA GLY A 168 24.59 -7.46 16.70
C GLY A 168 23.49 -6.43 16.92
N GLU A 169 23.10 -6.23 18.17
CA GLU A 169 21.97 -5.42 18.61
C GLU A 169 22.04 -3.97 18.13
N GLY A 170 21.33 -3.68 17.04
CA GLY A 170 21.15 -2.36 16.47
C GLY A 170 20.32 -2.48 15.19
N LYS A 171 19.00 -2.44 15.31
CA LYS A 171 18.05 -2.73 14.21
C LYS A 171 18.07 -1.61 13.15
N GLY A 172 19.10 -1.52 12.31
CA GLY A 172 19.20 -0.62 11.15
C GLY A 172 20.63 -0.16 10.92
N ALA A 173 21.23 -0.32 9.75
CA ALA A 173 20.70 -0.30 8.40
C ALA A 173 21.17 -1.53 7.60
N ALA A 174 20.34 -2.00 6.66
CA ALA A 174 20.58 -3.26 5.95
C ALA A 174 20.68 -3.00 4.44
N GLY A 175 21.44 -1.96 4.07
CA GLY A 175 21.64 -1.55 2.69
C GLY A 175 20.72 -0.43 2.21
N SER A 176 21.14 0.16 1.10
CA SER A 176 20.57 1.37 0.52
C SER A 176 20.21 1.16 -0.95
N LEU A 177 19.19 1.90 -1.42
CA LEU A 177 18.78 1.93 -2.82
C LEU A 177 18.66 3.39 -3.29
N ALA A 178 19.17 3.66 -4.48
CA ALA A 178 19.01 4.93 -5.16
C ALA A 178 18.68 4.73 -6.64
N MET A 179 18.09 5.75 -7.27
CA MET A 179 17.84 5.76 -8.72
C MET A 179 18.85 6.67 -9.40
N VAL A 180 19.49 6.17 -10.46
CA VAL A 180 20.40 6.99 -11.27
C VAL A 180 19.62 8.11 -11.97
N GLY A 181 20.17 9.32 -11.95
CA GLY A 181 19.55 10.50 -12.55
C GLY A 181 18.48 11.17 -11.67
N ARG A 182 18.23 10.67 -10.44
CA ARG A 182 17.36 11.34 -9.47
C ARG A 182 18.07 11.55 -8.13
N PRO A 183 17.82 12.69 -7.45
CA PRO A 183 18.31 12.88 -6.10
C PRO A 183 17.53 12.01 -5.12
N GLY A 184 18.24 11.45 -4.14
CA GLY A 184 17.65 10.72 -3.03
C GLY A 184 18.16 9.29 -2.91
N ARG A 185 18.06 8.78 -1.69
CA ARG A 185 18.42 7.42 -1.28
C ARG A 185 17.40 6.96 -0.26
N ILE A 186 17.04 5.69 -0.29
CA ILE A 186 16.15 5.07 0.68
C ILE A 186 16.80 3.82 1.27
N GLY A 187 16.50 3.53 2.54
CA GLY A 187 16.98 2.30 3.16
C GLY A 187 16.13 1.10 2.72
N LEU A 188 16.77 -0.03 2.44
CA LEU A 188 16.11 -1.26 1.97
C LEU A 188 15.23 -1.96 3.01
N GLY A 189 15.27 -1.55 4.29
CA GLY A 189 14.30 -1.96 5.30
C GLY A 189 14.07 -3.47 5.40
N ARG A 190 12.86 -3.92 5.04
CA ARG A 190 12.45 -5.34 5.10
C ARG A 190 12.85 -6.13 3.85
N ILE A 191 12.98 -5.47 2.69
CA ILE A 191 13.36 -6.16 1.44
C ILE A 191 14.85 -6.50 1.39
N ALA A 192 15.68 -5.82 2.19
CA ALA A 192 17.13 -6.00 2.29
C ALA A 192 17.59 -7.47 2.21
N ALA A 193 17.15 -8.31 3.16
CA ALA A 193 17.57 -9.71 3.25
C ALA A 193 17.09 -10.56 2.05
N GLY A 194 15.85 -10.32 1.59
CA GLY A 194 15.30 -11.01 0.43
C GLY A 194 16.00 -10.63 -0.87
N LEU A 195 16.32 -9.34 -1.04
CA LEU A 195 17.09 -8.82 -2.16
C LEU A 195 18.52 -9.37 -2.15
N ALA A 196 19.21 -9.35 -1.01
CA ALA A 196 20.55 -9.91 -0.87
C ALA A 196 20.59 -11.41 -1.22
N THR A 197 19.63 -12.18 -0.69
CA THR A 197 19.51 -13.62 -0.99
C THR A 197 19.19 -13.90 -2.46
N TRP A 198 18.36 -13.05 -3.08
CA TRP A 198 18.02 -13.20 -4.49
C TRP A 198 19.21 -12.87 -5.38
N LEU A 199 19.93 -11.78 -5.09
CA LEU A 199 21.13 -11.36 -5.81
C LEU A 199 22.25 -12.39 -5.71
N SER A 200 22.46 -13.01 -4.54
CA SER A 200 23.49 -14.04 -4.37
C SER A 200 23.22 -15.34 -5.14
N ARG A 201 22.01 -15.51 -5.69
CA ARG A 201 21.62 -16.67 -6.52
C ARG A 201 21.64 -16.36 -8.01
N GLN A 202 21.78 -15.09 -8.38
CA GLN A 202 21.92 -14.71 -9.78
C GLN A 202 23.39 -14.85 -10.19
N PRO A 203 23.65 -15.15 -11.48
CA PRO A 203 24.99 -15.14 -12.02
C PRO A 203 25.69 -13.80 -11.83
#